data_AF-A0A1G2INT3-F1
#
_entry.id   AF-A0A1G2INT3-F1
#
_cell.length_a   1.000
_cell.length_b   1.000
_cell.length_c   1.000
_cell.angle_alpha   90.00
_cell.angle_beta   90.00
_cell.angle_gamma   90.00
#
_symmetry.space_group_name_H-M   'P 1'
#
loop_
_entity.id
_entity.type
_entity.pdbx_description
1 polymer ?
#
loop_
_entity_poly.entity_id
_entity_poly.type
_entity_poly.pdbx_seq_one_letter_code
_entity_poly.pdbx_strand_id
1 'polypeptide(L)'
;MFERPVLILRKFNKYILWALPLTRSKKGGDFYYRITQGEEDDSVVILSQIRLISSKRLLRKMRMMKQAEFEEIKNKVKKFLP
;
A
#
# COMPACT_ATOMS: atom_id res chain seq x y z
N MET A 1 -17.17 12.67 -2.20
CA MET A 1 -16.70 11.57 -1.32
C MET A 1 -15.33 11.12 -1.84
N PHE A 2 -14.27 11.13 -1.03
CA PHE A 2 -12.92 10.81 -1.49
C PHE A 2 -12.59 9.33 -1.23
N GLU A 3 -12.30 8.59 -2.30
CA GLU A 3 -11.77 7.23 -2.22
C GLU A 3 -10.26 7.29 -1.99
N ARG A 4 -9.73 6.50 -1.05
CA ARG A 4 -8.28 6.37 -0.84
C ARG A 4 -7.81 5.01 -1.34
N PRO A 5 -6.95 4.96 -2.38
CA PRO A 5 -6.33 3.72 -2.81
C PRO A 5 -5.48 3.10 -1.70
N VAL A 6 -5.47 1.77 -1.64
CA VAL A 6 -4.68 1.01 -0.67
C VAL A 6 -3.97 -0.14 -1.34
N LEU A 7 -2.74 -0.43 -0.90
CA LEU A 7 -2.00 -1.63 -1.22
C LEU A 7 -2.31 -2.68 -0.16
N ILE A 8 -2.84 -3.84 -0.58
CA ILE A 8 -3.06 -4.97 0.33
C ILE A 8 -1.72 -5.63 0.64
N LEU A 9 -1.33 -5.61 1.91
CA LEU A 9 -0.06 -6.18 2.38
C LEU A 9 -0.20 -7.66 2.75
N ARG A 10 -1.29 -8.02 3.44
CA ARG A 10 -1.57 -9.39 3.88
C ARG A 10 -3.06 -9.61 4.10
N LYS A 11 -3.58 -10.72 3.59
CA LYS A 11 -4.92 -11.22 3.94
C LYS A 11 -4.79 -12.17 5.14
N PHE A 12 -5.64 -11.98 6.15
CA PHE A 12 -5.73 -12.91 7.29
C PHE A 12 -6.90 -13.87 7.15
N ASN A 13 -8.05 -13.36 6.70
CA ASN A 13 -9.23 -14.18 6.42
C ASN A 13 -10.12 -13.49 5.36
N LYS A 14 -11.35 -13.97 5.18
CA LYS A 14 -12.30 -13.41 4.19
C LYS A 14 -12.60 -11.93 4.44
N TYR A 15 -12.57 -11.48 5.69
CA TYR A 15 -12.98 -10.15 6.10
C TYR A 15 -11.85 -9.25 6.53
N ILE A 16 -10.70 -9.77 6.99
CA ILE A 16 -9.65 -8.99 7.63
C ILE A 16 -8.36 -9.03 6.82
N LEU A 17 -7.79 -7.85 6.59
CA LEU A 17 -6.53 -7.66 5.87
C LEU A 17 -5.73 -6.47 6.41
N TRP A 18 -4.41 -6.54 6.28
CA TRP A 18 -3.53 -5.39 6.40
C TRP A 18 -3.40 -4.68 5.07
N ALA A 19 -3.49 -3.36 5.11
CA ALA A 19 -3.32 -2.50 3.96
C ALA A 19 -2.48 -1.27 4.28
N LEU A 20 -1.75 -0.79 3.28
CA LEU A 20 -1.01 0.46 3.31
C LEU A 20 -1.73 1.49 2.43
N PRO A 21 -1.99 2.71 2.92
CA PRO A 21 -2.61 3.74 2.11
C PRO A 21 -1.64 4.31 1.09
N LEU A 22 -2.18 4.74 -0.05
CA LEU A 22 -1.45 5.49 -1.06
C LEU A 22 -1.76 6.99 -0.96
N THR A 23 -0.84 7.80 -1.44
CA THR A 23 -0.99 9.24 -1.64
C THR A 23 -0.43 9.65 -3.00
N ARG A 24 -0.94 10.75 -3.56
CA ARG A 24 -0.37 11.40 -4.76
C ARG A 24 0.64 12.50 -4.41
N SER A 25 0.88 12.73 -3.13
CA SER A 25 1.86 13.71 -2.68
C SER A 25 3.27 13.20 -2.98
N LYS A 26 4.12 14.05 -3.57
CA LYS A 26 5.53 13.76 -3.88
C LYS A 26 6.42 13.75 -2.62
N LYS A 27 5.94 13.12 -1.54
CA LYS A 27 6.68 12.97 -0.28
C LYS A 27 7.76 11.90 -0.44
N GLY A 28 8.98 12.25 -0.05
CA GLY A 28 10.11 11.33 0.07
C GLY A 28 10.45 11.01 1.52
N GLY A 29 11.51 10.23 1.71
CA GLY A 29 12.00 9.80 3.02
C GLY A 29 11.64 8.35 3.34
N ASP A 30 12.17 7.85 4.46
CA ASP A 30 12.17 6.41 4.77
C ASP A 30 10.78 5.79 4.95
N PHE A 31 9.78 6.60 5.30
CA PHE A 31 8.39 6.17 5.51
C PHE A 31 7.55 6.14 4.23
N TYR A 32 8.14 6.42 3.07
CA TYR A 32 7.44 6.52 1.80
C TYR A 32 8.08 5.63 0.74
N TYR A 33 7.25 5.04 -0.12
CA TYR A 33 7.70 4.24 -1.26
C TYR A 33 7.03 4.73 -2.53
N ARG A 34 7.81 5.27 -3.47
CA ARG A 34 7.29 5.68 -4.77
C ARG A 34 7.15 4.45 -5.66
N ILE A 35 5.92 4.20 -6.12
CA ILE A 35 5.65 3.12 -7.08
C ILE A 35 6.17 3.56 -8.44
N THR A 36 7.03 2.77 -9.06
CA THR A 36 7.68 3.12 -10.35
C THR A 36 6.99 2.48 -11.56
N GLN A 37 5.85 1.82 -11.36
CA GLN A 37 5.10 1.16 -12.41
C GLN A 37 3.80 1.87 -12.78
N GLY A 38 3.54 1.97 -14.09
CA GLY A 38 2.29 2.44 -14.73
C GLY A 38 2.37 3.89 -15.24
N GLU A 39 1.43 4.28 -16.11
CA GLU A 39 1.36 5.64 -16.68
C GLU A 39 1.06 6.73 -15.64
N GLU A 40 0.59 6.37 -14.43
CA GLU A 40 0.46 7.27 -13.29
C GLU A 40 1.71 7.20 -12.39
N ASP A 41 2.73 7.98 -12.74
CA ASP A 41 4.05 8.14 -12.10
C ASP A 41 4.05 8.71 -10.65
N ASP A 42 2.88 8.85 -10.01
CA ASP A 42 2.72 9.68 -8.81
C ASP A 42 2.12 8.97 -7.59
N SER A 43 1.91 7.65 -7.63
CA SER A 43 1.41 6.93 -6.45
C SER A 43 2.54 6.59 -5.48
N VAL A 44 2.44 7.12 -4.26
CA VAL A 44 3.38 6.87 -3.15
C VAL A 44 2.67 6.07 -2.06
N VAL A 45 3.23 4.92 -1.67
CA VAL A 45 2.77 4.12 -0.52
C VAL A 45 3.33 4.73 0.76
N ILE A 46 2.47 4.92 1.76
CA ILE A 46 2.88 5.39 3.09
C ILE A 46 3.16 4.18 3.98
N LEU A 47 4.44 3.84 4.14
CA LEU A 47 4.91 2.62 4.79
C LEU A 47 4.61 2.57 6.30
N SER A 48 4.62 3.72 6.97
CA SER A 48 4.36 3.83 8.40
C SER A 48 2.89 3.70 8.79
N GLN A 49 1.97 3.64 7.83
CA GLN A 49 0.53 3.66 8.07
C GLN A 49 -0.15 2.32 7.79
N ILE A 50 0.36 1.23 8.36
CA ILE A 50 -0.33 -0.06 8.30
C ILE A 50 -1.72 0.08 8.93
N ARG A 51 -2.75 -0.34 8.20
CA ARG A 51 -4.14 -0.36 8.68
C ARG A 51 -4.68 -1.78 8.65
N LEU A 52 -5.30 -2.20 9.74
CA LEU A 52 -6.23 -3.33 9.74
C LEU A 52 -7.56 -2.84 9.16
N ILE A 53 -8.00 -3.40 8.04
CA ILE A 53 -9.27 -3.02 7.42
C ILE A 53 -10.13 -4.23 7.08
N SER A 54 -11.43 -3.99 6.96
CA SER A 54 -12.36 -4.97 6.43
C SER A 54 -12.29 -5.03 4.90
N SER A 55 -12.33 -6.23 4.32
CA SER A 55 -12.45 -6.42 2.87
C SER A 55 -13.73 -5.79 2.29
N LYS A 56 -14.77 -5.61 3.11
CA LYS A 56 -16.02 -4.90 2.72
C LYS A 56 -15.80 -3.42 2.35
N ARG A 57 -14.66 -2.84 2.73
CA ARG A 57 -14.28 -1.47 2.38
C ARG A 57 -13.59 -1.35 1.02
N LEU A 58 -13.25 -2.48 0.39
CA LEU A 58 -12.66 -2.51 -0.94
C LEU A 58 -13.75 -2.31 -1.99
N LEU A 59 -13.60 -1.28 -2.83
CA LEU A 59 -14.58 -0.93 -3.86
C LEU A 59 -14.25 -1.57 -5.22
N ARG A 60 -12.99 -1.44 -5.65
CA ARG A 60 -12.50 -2.00 -6.92
C ARG A 60 -11.03 -2.40 -6.83
N LYS A 61 -10.63 -3.39 -7.63
CA LYS A 61 -9.22 -3.73 -7.85
C LYS A 61 -8.65 -2.78 -8.90
N MET A 62 -7.65 -1.98 -8.54
CA MET A 62 -7.03 -1.04 -9.49
C MET A 62 -6.01 -1.75 -10.40
N ARG A 63 -4.98 -2.35 -9.80
CA ARG A 63 -3.91 -3.06 -10.50
C ARG A 63 -3.20 -4.05 -9.59
N MET A 64 -2.40 -4.93 -10.17
CA MET A 64 -1.43 -5.74 -9.44
C MET A 64 -0.03 -5.14 -9.61
N MET A 65 0.71 -5.00 -8.51
CA MET A 65 2.10 -4.57 -8.51
C MET A 65 3.03 -5.74 -8.87
N LYS A 66 4.19 -5.47 -9.48
CA LYS A 66 5.23 -6.49 -9.67
C LYS A 66 5.65 -7.09 -8.33
N GLN A 67 5.97 -8.39 -8.36
CA GLN A 67 6.41 -9.11 -7.17
C GLN A 67 7.64 -8.44 -6.51
N ALA A 68 8.60 -7.97 -7.31
CA ALA A 68 9.83 -7.36 -6.80
C ALA A 68 9.57 -6.09 -5.95
N GLU A 69 8.77 -5.12 -6.44
CA GLU A 69 8.39 -3.93 -5.66
C GLU A 69 7.60 -4.32 -4.40
N PHE A 70 6.72 -5.32 -4.52
CA PHE A 70 5.95 -5.78 -3.37
C PHE A 70 6.82 -6.41 -2.28
N GLU A 71 7.84 -7.19 -2.64
CA GLU A 71 8.83 -7.71 -1.70
C GLU A 71 9.65 -6.58 -1.04
N GLU A 72 10.05 -5.58 -1.81
CA GLU A 72 10.77 -4.42 -1.27
C GLU A 72 9.94 -3.68 -0.22
N ILE A 73 8.66 -3.40 -0.53
CA ILE A 73 7.73 -2.77 0.41
C ILE A 73 7.58 -3.61 1.67
N LYS A 74 7.38 -4.92 1.55
CA LYS A 74 7.29 -5.82 2.72
C LYS A 74 8.56 -5.75 3.58
N ASN A 75 9.72 -5.75 2.96
CA ASN A 75 10.99 -5.68 3.68
C ASN A 75 11.19 -4.33 4.38
N LYS A 76 10.79 -3.21 3.76
CA LYS A 76 10.82 -1.89 4.42
C LYS A 76 9.84 -1.84 5.59
N VAL A 77 8.63 -2.37 5.42
CA VAL A 77 7.62 -2.42 6.49
C VAL A 77 8.11 -3.22 7.70
N LYS A 78 8.75 -4.37 7.48
CA LYS A 78 9.32 -5.18 8.57
C LYS A 78 10.31 -4.42 9.44
N LYS A 79 11.07 -3.47 8.88
CA LYS A 79 12.04 -2.64 9.62
C LYS A 79 11.36 -1.67 10.60
N PHE A 80 10.07 -1.40 10.45
CA PHE A 80 9.30 -0.51 11.33
C PHE A 80 8.53 -1.25 12.42
N LEU A 81 8.55 -2.58 12.42
CA LEU A 81 7.87 -3.38 13.45
C LEU A 81 8.84 -3.66 14.61
N PRO A 82 8.37 -3.59 15.87
CA PRO A 82 9.18 -3.90 17.05
C PRO A 82 9.53 -5.40 17.15
#